data_AF-A0A561TVA9-F1
#
_entry.id   AF-A0A561TVA9-F1
#
_cell.length_a   1.000
_cell.length_b   1.000
_cell.length_c   1.000
_cell.angle_alpha   90.00
_cell.angle_beta   90.00
_cell.angle_gamma   90.00
#
_symmetry.space_group_name_H-M   'P 1'
#
loop_
_entity.id
_entity.type
_entity.pdbx_description
1 polymer ?
#
loop_
_entity_poly.entity_id
_entity_poly.type
_entity_poly.pdbx_seq_one_letter_code
_entity_poly.pdbx_strand_id
1 'polypeptide(L)'
;MIRRLFRHVRLRRHTTTIQLARDLPWPAVDPHRNAFDWDDSEAAQLTALIIPMVPSDADHAADPDGMAGWRFTDQVTALLVSRYGRWACGWDYSNHFGGPVETWCCVSDSVGGAEETAERVVACLLEWRDWLEDIAERFEQLAPLPNANAEDRSWHLERAVTRLVTVVVNSTHADGGWYRLCGTTLTWFLTSTGLGPDEVRKAVEAAIGGRFKSHVAPATTLVDTVGEDLAIGLTGRGFYRER
;
A
#
# COMPACT_ATOMS: atom_id res chain seq x y z
N MET A 1 46.62 42.11 7.55
CA MET A 1 45.40 41.96 8.35
C MET A 1 44.19 41.96 7.41
N ILE A 2 43.83 40.80 6.82
CA ILE A 2 42.64 40.66 5.95
C ILE A 2 41.99 39.31 6.28
N ARG A 3 40.81 39.38 6.92
CA ARG A 3 39.95 38.23 7.24
C ARG A 3 39.11 37.87 6.00
N ARG A 4 39.22 36.65 5.48
CA ARG A 4 38.20 36.05 4.61
C ARG A 4 37.35 35.11 5.45
N LEU A 5 36.11 35.53 5.76
CA LEU A 5 35.07 34.65 6.27
C LEU A 5 34.55 33.79 5.09
N PHE A 6 34.91 32.52 5.06
CA PHE A 6 34.16 31.51 4.28
C PHE A 6 33.03 30.98 5.15
N ARG A 7 31.80 31.50 4.94
CA ARG A 7 30.58 30.85 5.43
C ARG A 7 30.41 29.53 4.67
N HIS A 8 30.69 28.43 5.34
CA HIS A 8 30.29 27.10 4.89
C HIS A 8 28.78 26.98 5.05
N VAL A 9 28.06 27.10 3.94
CA VAL A 9 26.67 26.67 3.85
C VAL A 9 26.69 25.13 3.85
N ARG A 10 26.43 24.54 5.03
CA ARG A 10 26.11 23.11 5.14
C ARG A 10 24.76 22.88 4.45
N LEU A 11 24.79 22.36 3.23
CA LEU A 11 23.65 21.68 2.62
C LEU A 11 23.25 20.52 3.53
N ARG A 12 22.14 20.68 4.26
CA ARG A 12 21.47 19.56 4.92
C ARG A 12 20.97 18.63 3.82
N ARG A 13 21.55 17.44 3.70
CA ARG A 13 20.91 16.33 2.99
C ARG A 13 19.64 16.00 3.78
N HIS A 14 18.49 16.43 3.29
CA HIS A 14 17.22 15.87 3.70
C HIS A 14 17.14 14.49 3.05
N THR A 15 17.55 13.46 3.78
CA THR A 15 17.15 12.09 3.47
C THR A 15 15.65 12.03 3.76
N THR A 16 14.82 12.32 2.76
CA THR A 16 13.39 12.08 2.86
C THR A 16 13.23 10.57 2.96
N THR A 17 12.96 10.06 4.16
CA THR A 17 12.53 8.67 4.32
C THR A 17 11.26 8.50 3.48
N ILE A 18 11.36 7.77 2.39
CA ILE A 18 10.20 7.42 1.57
C ILE A 18 9.29 6.55 2.44
N GLN A 19 8.06 7.02 2.65
CA GLN A 19 7.06 6.25 3.37
C GLN A 19 6.56 5.15 2.44
N LEU A 20 6.51 3.92 2.95
CA LEU A 20 5.87 2.84 2.22
C LEU A 20 4.35 2.98 2.37
N ALA A 21 3.59 2.65 1.32
CA ALA A 21 2.13 2.72 1.35
C ALA A 21 1.52 1.96 2.54
N ARG A 22 2.12 0.80 2.89
CA ARG A 22 1.69 -0.02 4.03
C ARG A 22 1.83 0.63 5.40
N ASP A 23 2.66 1.67 5.52
CA ASP A 23 2.88 2.40 6.77
C ASP A 23 1.94 3.61 6.92
N LEU A 24 1.12 3.89 5.88
CA LEU A 24 0.14 4.96 5.91
C LEU A 24 -1.11 4.55 6.71
N PRO A 25 -1.69 5.45 7.51
CA PRO A 25 -3.00 5.21 8.12
C PRO A 25 -4.09 5.33 7.06
N TRP A 26 -5.24 4.66 7.27
CA TRP A 26 -6.37 4.68 6.32
C TRP A 26 -6.76 6.10 5.84
N PRO A 27 -6.93 7.11 6.71
CA PRO A 27 -7.19 8.49 6.28
C PRO A 27 -6.24 9.10 5.24
N ALA A 28 -5.00 8.61 5.16
CA ALA A 28 -4.00 9.11 4.21
C ALA A 28 -4.08 8.44 2.83
N VAL A 29 -4.80 7.31 2.72
CA VAL A 29 -4.98 6.53 1.48
C VAL A 29 -6.44 6.43 1.04
N ASP A 30 -7.38 6.82 1.90
CA ASP A 30 -8.83 6.80 1.66
C ASP A 30 -9.19 7.62 0.40
N PRO A 31 -9.71 6.98 -0.67
CA PRO A 31 -10.07 7.64 -1.91
C PRO A 31 -11.08 8.78 -1.73
N HIS A 32 -11.99 8.68 -0.75
CA HIS A 32 -12.97 9.72 -0.48
C HIS A 32 -12.35 11.00 0.11
N ARG A 33 -11.13 10.89 0.65
CA ARG A 33 -10.36 12.00 1.22
C ARG A 33 -9.25 12.50 0.32
N ASN A 34 -8.94 11.73 -0.73
CA ASN A 34 -7.88 12.02 -1.69
C ASN A 34 -8.52 12.07 -3.08
N ALA A 35 -9.08 13.22 -3.43
CA ALA A 35 -9.63 13.43 -4.76
C ALA A 35 -8.57 13.17 -5.84
N PHE A 36 -8.99 12.53 -6.92
CA PHE A 36 -8.12 12.17 -8.04
C PHE A 36 -8.94 12.30 -9.32
N ASP A 37 -8.87 13.48 -9.91
CA ASP A 37 -9.47 13.76 -11.20
C ASP A 37 -8.48 13.31 -12.27
N TRP A 38 -8.90 12.36 -13.10
CA TRP A 38 -8.05 11.74 -14.10
C TRP A 38 -8.67 11.80 -15.49
N ASP A 39 -7.88 12.24 -16.47
CA ASP A 39 -8.23 12.26 -17.88
C ASP A 39 -6.99 12.02 -18.76
N ASP A 40 -7.20 11.93 -20.08
CA ASP A 40 -6.11 11.70 -21.05
C ASP A 40 -5.09 12.86 -21.06
N SER A 41 -5.50 14.08 -20.71
CA SER A 41 -4.60 15.23 -20.65
C SER A 41 -3.66 15.12 -19.46
N GLU A 42 -4.19 14.73 -18.30
CA GLU A 42 -3.43 14.49 -17.08
C GLU A 42 -2.45 13.33 -17.27
N ALA A 43 -2.90 12.24 -17.92
CA ALA A 43 -2.03 11.12 -18.29
C ALA A 43 -0.85 11.59 -19.17
N ALA A 44 -1.13 12.35 -20.24
CA ALA A 44 -0.09 12.86 -21.13
C ALA A 44 0.89 13.82 -20.42
N GLN A 45 0.38 14.67 -19.53
CA GLN A 45 1.22 15.58 -18.74
C GLN A 45 2.13 14.81 -17.78
N LEU A 46 1.60 13.80 -17.08
CA LEU A 46 2.38 12.99 -16.15
C LEU A 46 3.46 12.20 -16.88
N THR A 47 3.13 11.56 -18.01
CA THR A 47 4.10 10.86 -18.87
C THR A 47 5.23 11.80 -19.30
N ALA A 48 4.90 13.01 -19.78
CA ALA A 48 5.89 14.00 -20.20
C ALA A 48 6.83 14.45 -19.06
N LEU A 49 6.35 14.45 -17.81
CA LEU A 49 7.18 14.76 -16.64
C LEU A 49 8.10 13.59 -16.25
N ILE A 50 7.68 12.35 -16.47
CA ILE A 50 8.43 11.14 -16.09
C ILE A 50 9.50 10.78 -17.12
N ILE A 51 9.24 10.95 -18.42
CA ILE A 51 10.20 10.66 -19.51
C ILE A 51 11.63 11.16 -19.20
N PRO A 52 11.85 12.43 -18.82
CA PRO A 52 13.20 12.94 -18.55
C PRO A 52 13.83 12.40 -17.24
N MET A 53 13.06 11.69 -16.39
CA MET A 53 13.56 11.05 -15.18
C MET A 53 14.05 9.62 -15.43
N VAL A 54 13.62 8.99 -16.54
CA VAL A 54 13.99 7.60 -16.85
C VAL A 54 15.49 7.52 -17.11
N PRO A 55 16.23 6.64 -16.39
CA PRO A 55 17.66 6.51 -16.59
C PRO A 55 17.99 6.06 -18.02
N SER A 56 18.93 6.74 -18.66
CA SER A 56 19.44 6.34 -19.96
C SER A 56 20.49 5.23 -19.84
N ASP A 57 20.83 4.58 -20.95
CA ASP A 57 21.95 3.62 -21.02
C ASP A 57 23.27 4.25 -20.51
N ALA A 58 23.46 5.55 -20.76
CA ALA A 58 24.62 6.28 -20.28
C ALA A 58 24.61 6.46 -18.76
N ASP A 59 23.44 6.71 -18.16
CA ASP A 59 23.29 6.81 -16.71
C ASP A 59 23.58 5.45 -16.04
N HIS A 60 23.09 4.36 -16.63
CA HIS A 60 23.40 3.01 -16.16
C HIS A 60 24.89 2.68 -16.27
N ALA A 61 25.53 3.02 -17.38
CA ALA A 61 26.97 2.80 -17.56
C ALA A 61 27.83 3.66 -16.61
N ALA A 62 27.33 4.84 -16.21
CA ALA A 62 28.01 5.76 -15.32
C ALA A 62 27.72 5.51 -13.82
N ASP A 63 26.84 4.57 -13.48
CA ASP A 63 26.42 4.30 -12.11
C ASP A 63 27.01 2.96 -11.59
N PRO A 64 28.23 2.98 -11.03
CA PRO A 64 28.94 1.76 -10.62
C PRO A 64 28.24 1.00 -9.48
N ASP A 65 27.31 1.65 -8.78
CA ASP A 65 26.55 1.06 -7.68
C ASP A 65 25.24 0.38 -8.15
N GLY A 66 24.84 0.54 -9.42
CA GLY A 66 23.60 -0.05 -9.96
C GLY A 66 22.31 0.49 -9.32
N MET A 67 22.35 1.71 -8.81
CA MET A 67 21.29 2.40 -8.07
C MET A 67 20.44 3.35 -8.93
N ALA A 68 20.77 3.57 -10.20
CA ALA A 68 20.10 4.54 -11.07
C ALA A 68 18.58 4.32 -11.13
N GLY A 69 18.15 3.06 -11.28
CA GLY A 69 16.72 2.74 -11.31
C GLY A 69 16.02 2.90 -9.95
N TRP A 70 16.71 2.67 -8.82
CA TRP A 70 16.16 2.99 -7.49
C TRP A 70 16.04 4.51 -7.28
N ARG A 71 17.01 5.30 -7.75
CA ARG A 71 16.91 6.76 -7.71
C ARG A 71 15.78 7.27 -8.61
N PHE A 72 15.48 6.57 -9.70
CA PHE A 72 14.33 6.86 -10.55
C PHE A 72 13.01 6.60 -9.80
N THR A 73 12.83 5.43 -9.19
CA THR A 73 11.60 5.13 -8.41
C THR A 73 11.39 6.12 -7.26
N ASP A 74 12.47 6.56 -6.61
CA ASP A 74 12.42 7.57 -5.56
C ASP A 74 11.96 8.94 -6.09
N GLN A 75 12.46 9.35 -7.26
CA GLN A 75 12.08 10.61 -7.92
C GLN A 75 10.63 10.59 -8.40
N VAL A 76 10.20 9.49 -9.02
CA VAL A 76 8.81 9.30 -9.43
C VAL A 76 7.89 9.33 -8.21
N THR A 77 8.24 8.60 -7.14
CA THR A 77 7.47 8.62 -5.90
C THR A 77 7.34 10.03 -5.33
N ALA A 78 8.43 10.80 -5.32
CA ALA A 78 8.40 12.19 -4.85
C ALA A 78 7.51 13.09 -5.74
N LEU A 79 7.57 12.92 -7.07
CA LEU A 79 6.70 13.62 -8.03
C LEU A 79 5.23 13.31 -7.75
N LEU A 80 4.87 12.03 -7.68
CA LEU A 80 3.51 11.56 -7.49
C LEU A 80 2.94 12.00 -6.14
N VAL A 81 3.71 11.85 -5.05
CA VAL A 81 3.30 12.28 -3.72
C VAL A 81 3.12 13.80 -3.66
N SER A 82 3.97 14.57 -4.34
CA SER A 82 3.82 16.03 -4.40
C SER A 82 2.58 16.46 -5.18
N ARG A 83 2.16 15.67 -6.18
CA ARG A 83 1.05 16.04 -7.09
C ARG A 83 -0.30 15.54 -6.60
N TYR A 84 -0.38 14.29 -6.17
CA TYR A 84 -1.63 13.61 -5.83
C TYR A 84 -1.79 13.35 -4.33
N GLY A 85 -0.73 13.55 -3.54
CA GLY A 85 -0.73 13.31 -2.11
C GLY A 85 -0.14 11.97 -1.72
N ARG A 86 -0.08 11.72 -0.41
CA ARG A 86 0.68 10.59 0.19
C ARG A 86 0.22 9.23 -0.30
N TRP A 87 -1.06 9.06 -0.65
CA TRP A 87 -1.59 7.79 -1.15
C TRP A 87 -0.82 7.27 -2.36
N ALA A 88 -0.29 8.16 -3.21
CA ALA A 88 0.38 7.79 -4.45
C ALA A 88 1.73 7.08 -4.25
N CYS A 89 2.27 7.00 -3.02
CA CYS A 89 3.52 6.27 -2.75
C CYS A 89 3.39 4.73 -2.89
N GLY A 90 2.19 4.20 -3.16
CA GLY A 90 1.97 2.78 -3.41
C GLY A 90 2.03 2.37 -4.87
N TRP A 91 2.29 3.31 -5.78
CA TRP A 91 2.26 3.07 -7.24
C TRP A 91 3.16 1.91 -7.68
N ASP A 92 4.28 1.64 -7.00
CA ASP A 92 5.22 0.56 -7.34
C ASP A 92 5.09 -0.67 -6.42
N TYR A 93 4.02 -0.75 -5.61
CA TYR A 93 3.83 -1.86 -4.69
C TYR A 93 3.34 -3.11 -5.43
N SER A 94 4.28 -3.80 -6.07
CA SER A 94 3.99 -4.92 -6.96
C SER A 94 3.61 -6.21 -6.25
N ASN A 95 2.91 -7.09 -6.97
CA ASN A 95 2.61 -8.46 -6.53
C ASN A 95 3.88 -9.25 -6.13
N HIS A 96 5.00 -9.04 -6.83
CA HIS A 96 6.28 -9.67 -6.52
C HIS A 96 6.80 -9.30 -5.12
N PHE A 97 6.43 -8.11 -4.63
CA PHE A 97 6.70 -7.64 -3.28
C PHE A 97 5.47 -7.64 -2.36
N GLY A 98 4.37 -8.26 -2.81
CA GLY A 98 3.17 -8.55 -2.03
C GLY A 98 2.14 -7.44 -2.01
N GLY A 99 2.24 -6.52 -2.96
CA GLY A 99 1.24 -5.49 -3.23
C GLY A 99 0.31 -5.86 -4.40
N PRO A 100 -0.66 -5.00 -4.73
CA PRO A 100 -1.67 -5.31 -5.74
C PRO A 100 -1.29 -4.87 -7.16
N VAL A 101 -0.18 -4.16 -7.35
CA VAL A 101 0.22 -3.65 -8.68
C VAL A 101 0.79 -4.81 -9.52
N GLU A 102 0.25 -5.02 -10.70
CA GLU A 102 0.65 -6.11 -11.61
C GLU A 102 1.61 -5.61 -12.70
N THR A 103 1.44 -4.36 -13.15
CA THR A 103 2.21 -3.80 -14.26
C THR A 103 3.66 -3.44 -13.89
N TRP A 104 3.98 -3.45 -12.59
CA TRP A 104 5.35 -3.32 -12.07
C TRP A 104 5.83 -4.67 -11.52
N CYS A 105 7.09 -5.05 -11.78
CA CYS A 105 7.73 -6.23 -11.17
C CYS A 105 8.85 -5.76 -10.23
N CYS A 106 9.95 -5.32 -10.84
CA CYS A 106 11.11 -4.75 -10.19
C CYS A 106 11.82 -3.80 -11.16
N VAL A 107 12.73 -2.98 -10.63
CA VAL A 107 13.44 -1.96 -11.41
C VAL A 107 14.12 -2.55 -12.66
N SER A 108 14.76 -3.72 -12.58
CA SER A 108 15.48 -4.31 -13.72
C SER A 108 14.59 -4.77 -14.86
N ASP A 109 13.35 -5.14 -14.55
CA ASP A 109 12.43 -5.75 -15.52
C ASP A 109 11.37 -4.76 -16.00
N SER A 110 11.16 -3.66 -15.25
CA SER A 110 10.13 -2.67 -15.53
C SER A 110 10.66 -1.35 -16.10
N VAL A 111 11.94 -1.05 -15.93
CA VAL A 111 12.59 0.13 -16.53
C VAL A 111 13.21 -0.25 -17.87
N GLY A 112 12.77 0.41 -18.94
CA GLY A 112 13.23 0.21 -20.31
C GLY A 112 13.29 1.54 -21.07
N GLY A 113 12.66 1.61 -22.25
CA GLY A 113 12.54 2.86 -23.01
C GLY A 113 11.81 3.94 -22.21
N ALA A 114 12.15 5.21 -22.43
CA ALA A 114 11.66 6.32 -21.61
C ALA A 114 10.14 6.49 -21.68
N GLU A 115 9.58 6.46 -22.90
CA GLU A 115 8.14 6.56 -23.15
C GLU A 115 7.39 5.36 -22.54
N GLU A 116 7.83 4.14 -22.83
CA GLU A 116 7.23 2.91 -22.32
C GLU A 116 7.26 2.86 -20.78
N THR A 117 8.38 3.27 -20.18
CA THR A 117 8.53 3.31 -18.72
C THR A 117 7.61 4.35 -18.10
N ALA A 118 7.47 5.52 -18.72
CA ALA A 118 6.59 6.57 -18.24
C ALA A 118 5.10 6.15 -18.33
N GLU A 119 4.68 5.54 -19.44
CA GLU A 119 3.35 4.95 -19.58
C GLU A 119 3.10 3.84 -18.56
N ARG A 120 4.10 3.00 -18.28
CA ARG A 120 4.04 1.96 -17.25
C ARG A 120 3.82 2.55 -15.86
N VAL A 121 4.54 3.61 -15.48
CA VAL A 121 4.35 4.30 -14.19
C VAL A 121 2.91 4.80 -14.05
N VAL A 122 2.36 5.40 -15.11
CA VAL A 122 0.96 5.85 -15.14
C VAL A 122 0.00 4.69 -14.90
N ALA A 123 0.18 3.57 -15.61
CA ALA A 123 -0.65 2.38 -15.42
C ALA A 123 -0.57 1.86 -13.97
N CYS A 124 0.63 1.80 -13.40
CA CYS A 124 0.84 1.32 -12.02
C CYS A 124 0.17 2.23 -10.97
N LEU A 125 0.18 3.56 -11.19
CA LEU A 125 -0.54 4.50 -10.33
C LEU A 125 -2.05 4.26 -10.37
N LEU A 126 -2.60 4.00 -11.56
CA LEU A 126 -4.02 3.72 -11.74
C LEU A 126 -4.42 2.37 -11.13
N GLU A 127 -3.62 1.32 -11.30
CA GLU A 127 -3.86 0.02 -10.63
C GLU A 127 -3.91 0.17 -9.11
N TRP A 128 -2.95 0.92 -8.55
CA TRP A 128 -2.95 1.22 -7.13
C TRP A 128 -4.19 2.01 -6.70
N ARG A 129 -4.62 2.98 -7.51
CA ARG A 129 -5.84 3.75 -7.25
C ARG A 129 -7.09 2.88 -7.27
N ASP A 130 -7.26 2.06 -8.30
CA ASP A 130 -8.40 1.16 -8.48
C ASP A 130 -8.50 0.18 -7.30
N TRP A 131 -7.36 -0.35 -6.84
CA TRP A 131 -7.34 -1.21 -5.67
C TRP A 131 -7.77 -0.48 -4.39
N LEU A 132 -7.35 0.78 -4.19
CA LEU A 132 -7.79 1.57 -3.03
C LEU A 132 -9.30 1.86 -3.08
N GLU A 133 -9.86 2.10 -4.26
CA GLU A 133 -11.29 2.34 -4.46
C GLU A 133 -12.13 1.07 -4.23
N ASP A 134 -11.71 -0.08 -4.75
CA ASP A 134 -12.36 -1.38 -4.47
C ASP A 134 -12.33 -1.72 -2.97
N ILE A 135 -11.20 -1.46 -2.28
CA ILE A 135 -11.11 -1.67 -0.84
C ILE A 135 -11.99 -0.70 -0.05
N ALA A 136 -12.09 0.57 -0.46
CA ALA A 136 -12.97 1.54 0.18
C ALA A 136 -14.44 1.11 0.08
N GLU A 137 -14.89 0.72 -1.12
CA GLU A 137 -16.26 0.22 -1.32
C GLU A 137 -16.55 -1.00 -0.45
N ARG A 138 -15.61 -1.94 -0.36
CA ARG A 138 -15.73 -3.12 0.51
C ARG A 138 -15.80 -2.74 1.98
N PHE A 139 -15.06 -1.73 2.43
CA PHE A 139 -15.14 -1.29 3.82
C PHE A 139 -16.54 -0.80 4.17
N GLU A 140 -17.16 -0.03 3.29
CA GLU A 140 -18.55 0.43 3.48
C GLU A 140 -19.53 -0.75 3.55
N GLN A 141 -19.38 -1.75 2.67
CA GLN A 141 -20.24 -2.94 2.64
C GLN A 141 -20.05 -3.87 3.83
N LEU A 142 -18.86 -3.89 4.43
CA LEU A 142 -18.48 -4.82 5.49
C LEU A 142 -18.57 -4.22 6.90
N ALA A 143 -18.60 -2.89 7.01
CA ALA A 143 -18.67 -2.22 8.29
C ALA A 143 -19.94 -2.63 9.07
N PRO A 144 -19.83 -2.94 10.37
CA PRO A 144 -21.01 -3.13 11.19
C PRO A 144 -21.78 -1.81 11.32
N LEU A 145 -23.10 -1.90 11.54
CA LEU A 145 -23.90 -0.71 11.84
C LEU A 145 -23.34 0.03 13.07
N PRO A 146 -23.39 1.38 13.13
CA PRO A 146 -22.81 2.14 14.24
C PRO A 146 -23.33 1.75 15.63
N ASN A 147 -24.55 1.23 15.72
CA ASN A 147 -25.22 0.81 16.94
C ASN A 147 -25.29 -0.72 17.12
N ALA A 148 -24.53 -1.49 16.33
CA ALA A 148 -24.46 -2.94 16.47
C ALA A 148 -23.95 -3.34 17.87
N ASN A 149 -24.61 -4.33 18.48
CA ASN A 149 -24.16 -4.87 19.76
C ASN A 149 -22.87 -5.71 19.59
N ALA A 150 -22.29 -6.18 20.70
CA ALA A 150 -21.02 -6.92 20.64
C ALA A 150 -21.07 -8.23 19.84
N GLU A 151 -22.21 -8.93 19.84
CA GLU A 151 -22.42 -10.18 19.11
C GLU A 151 -22.55 -9.92 17.60
N ASP A 152 -23.37 -8.94 17.23
CA ASP A 152 -23.51 -8.51 15.82
C ASP A 152 -22.17 -8.01 15.27
N ARG A 153 -21.43 -7.21 16.05
CA ARG A 153 -20.08 -6.75 15.68
C ARG A 153 -19.12 -7.93 15.47
N SER A 154 -19.13 -8.92 16.36
CA SER A 154 -18.30 -10.13 16.23
C SER A 154 -18.58 -10.83 14.90
N TRP A 155 -19.84 -11.10 14.61
CA TRP A 155 -20.26 -11.77 13.38
C TRP A 155 -19.86 -10.99 12.11
N HIS A 156 -20.02 -9.67 12.12
CA HIS A 156 -19.59 -8.81 11.01
C HIS A 156 -18.07 -8.84 10.81
N LEU A 157 -17.30 -8.79 11.90
CA LEU A 157 -15.84 -8.81 11.87
C LEU A 157 -15.29 -10.10 11.28
N GLU A 158 -15.81 -11.27 11.69
CA GLU A 158 -15.39 -12.56 11.14
C GLU A 158 -15.57 -12.61 9.62
N ARG A 159 -16.73 -12.18 9.12
CA ARG A 159 -17.04 -12.13 7.69
C ARG A 159 -16.20 -11.12 6.93
N ALA A 160 -15.95 -9.96 7.54
CA ALA A 160 -15.11 -8.92 6.96
C ALA A 160 -13.68 -9.43 6.78
N VAL A 161 -13.11 -10.08 7.80
CA VAL A 161 -11.77 -10.67 7.72
C VAL A 161 -11.68 -11.68 6.59
N THR A 162 -12.59 -12.65 6.52
CA THR A 162 -12.55 -13.68 5.47
C THR A 162 -12.59 -13.07 4.07
N ARG A 163 -13.47 -12.07 3.86
CA ARG A 163 -13.60 -11.41 2.56
C ARG A 163 -12.39 -10.55 2.21
N LEU A 164 -11.85 -9.77 3.15
CA LEU A 164 -10.69 -8.92 2.94
C LEU A 164 -9.41 -9.73 2.70
N VAL A 165 -9.21 -10.82 3.46
CA VAL A 165 -8.09 -11.75 3.22
C VAL A 165 -8.20 -12.36 1.82
N THR A 166 -9.39 -12.78 1.41
CA THR A 166 -9.63 -13.35 0.08
C THR A 166 -9.30 -12.35 -1.04
N VAL A 167 -9.75 -11.10 -0.91
CA VAL A 167 -9.46 -10.04 -1.90
C VAL A 167 -7.96 -9.80 -1.99
N VAL A 168 -7.27 -9.65 -0.86
CA VAL A 168 -5.80 -9.46 -0.87
C VAL A 168 -5.08 -10.65 -1.50
N VAL A 169 -5.46 -11.87 -1.16
CA VAL A 169 -4.86 -13.09 -1.76
C VAL A 169 -5.06 -13.10 -3.27
N ASN A 170 -6.25 -12.74 -3.76
CA ASN A 170 -6.53 -12.71 -5.20
C ASN A 170 -5.71 -11.63 -5.92
N SER A 171 -5.66 -10.41 -5.38
CA SER A 171 -4.94 -9.28 -5.99
C SER A 171 -3.41 -9.42 -5.94
N THR A 172 -2.88 -10.19 -4.99
CA THR A 172 -1.43 -10.39 -4.83
C THR A 172 -0.96 -11.74 -5.37
N HIS A 173 -1.88 -12.60 -5.80
CA HIS A 173 -1.64 -14.03 -6.06
C HIS A 173 -0.98 -14.80 -4.89
N ALA A 174 -1.14 -14.30 -3.67
CA ALA A 174 -0.41 -14.74 -2.48
C ALA A 174 1.13 -14.74 -2.66
N ASP A 175 1.64 -13.86 -3.51
CA ASP A 175 3.06 -13.73 -3.81
C ASP A 175 3.80 -12.89 -2.75
N GLY A 176 5.07 -12.57 -3.00
CA GLY A 176 6.08 -12.11 -2.04
C GLY A 176 5.58 -11.25 -0.87
N GLY A 177 5.40 -11.81 0.32
CA GLY A 177 5.07 -11.01 1.50
C GLY A 177 3.67 -10.39 1.51
N TRP A 178 2.72 -10.91 0.71
CA TRP A 178 1.31 -10.47 0.64
C TRP A 178 0.62 -10.30 2.01
N TYR A 179 1.03 -11.08 3.02
CA TYR A 179 0.48 -11.00 4.37
C TYR A 179 0.70 -9.63 5.02
N ARG A 180 1.67 -8.84 4.54
CA ARG A 180 1.89 -7.44 4.98
C ARG A 180 0.80 -6.51 4.44
N LEU A 181 0.41 -6.65 3.18
CA LEU A 181 -0.74 -5.94 2.63
C LEU A 181 -2.01 -6.39 3.36
N CYS A 182 -2.16 -7.69 3.63
CA CYS A 182 -3.28 -8.21 4.40
C CYS A 182 -3.41 -7.56 5.78
N GLY A 183 -2.31 -7.52 6.56
CA GLY A 183 -2.31 -6.84 7.86
C GLY A 183 -2.61 -5.34 7.76
N THR A 184 -2.14 -4.69 6.70
CA THR A 184 -2.42 -3.28 6.40
C THR A 184 -3.91 -3.07 6.12
N THR A 185 -4.51 -3.85 5.22
CA THR A 185 -5.92 -3.78 4.85
C THR A 185 -6.83 -4.04 6.06
N LEU A 186 -6.51 -5.03 6.90
CA LEU A 186 -7.25 -5.28 8.14
C LEU A 186 -7.13 -4.12 9.13
N THR A 187 -5.93 -3.54 9.24
CA THR A 187 -5.70 -2.35 10.09
C THR A 187 -6.52 -1.16 9.60
N TRP A 188 -6.56 -0.95 8.29
CA TRP A 188 -7.33 0.13 7.68
C TRP A 188 -8.83 -0.04 7.88
N PHE A 189 -9.35 -1.24 7.64
CA PHE A 189 -10.76 -1.57 7.86
C PHE A 189 -11.18 -1.29 9.30
N LEU A 190 -10.43 -1.81 10.28
CA LEU A 190 -10.78 -1.62 11.68
C LEU A 190 -10.71 -0.13 12.08
N THR A 191 -9.73 0.60 11.57
CA THR A 191 -9.60 2.04 11.80
C THR A 191 -10.76 2.83 11.16
N SER A 192 -11.25 2.42 9.98
CA SER A 192 -12.41 3.06 9.33
C SER A 192 -13.70 2.88 10.14
N THR A 193 -13.80 1.81 10.93
CA THR A 193 -14.91 1.60 11.89
C THR A 193 -14.78 2.37 13.22
N GLY A 194 -13.74 3.20 13.37
CA GLY A 194 -13.53 4.08 14.52
C GLY A 194 -12.68 3.50 15.65
N LEU A 195 -12.06 2.34 15.47
CA LEU A 195 -11.14 1.76 16.46
C LEU A 195 -9.79 2.51 16.51
N GLY A 196 -9.17 2.53 17.69
CA GLY A 196 -7.90 3.22 17.91
C GLY A 196 -6.71 2.52 17.21
N PRO A 197 -5.80 3.24 16.52
CA PRO A 197 -4.72 2.62 15.74
C PRO A 197 -3.82 1.64 16.52
N ASP A 198 -3.52 1.93 17.79
CA ASP A 198 -2.69 1.06 18.63
C ASP A 198 -3.39 -0.23 19.07
N GLU A 199 -4.70 -0.15 19.33
CA GLU A 199 -5.52 -1.31 19.65
C GLU A 199 -5.64 -2.21 18.42
N VAL A 200 -5.97 -1.62 17.27
CA VAL A 200 -6.08 -2.31 15.99
C VAL A 200 -4.78 -3.04 15.64
N ARG A 201 -3.63 -2.35 15.69
CA ARG A 201 -2.34 -2.95 15.34
C ARG A 201 -2.01 -4.15 16.23
N LYS A 202 -2.31 -4.08 17.53
CA LYS A 202 -2.11 -5.21 18.46
C LYS A 202 -3.05 -6.37 18.14
N ALA A 203 -4.31 -6.09 17.86
CA ALA A 203 -5.30 -7.11 17.51
C ALA A 203 -4.92 -7.84 16.21
N VAL A 204 -4.56 -7.09 15.17
CA VAL A 204 -4.11 -7.66 13.89
C VAL A 204 -2.83 -8.47 14.06
N GLU A 205 -1.81 -7.94 14.73
CA GLU A 205 -0.55 -8.69 14.96
C GLU A 205 -0.81 -9.98 15.76
N ALA A 206 -1.67 -9.94 16.78
CA ALA A 206 -2.04 -11.15 17.52
C ALA A 206 -2.79 -12.16 16.65
N ALA A 207 -3.65 -11.68 15.74
CA ALA A 207 -4.48 -12.54 14.89
C ALA A 207 -3.69 -13.18 13.74
N ILE A 208 -2.79 -12.46 13.06
CA ILE A 208 -2.10 -12.94 11.85
C ILE A 208 -0.58 -13.08 11.99
N GLY A 209 0.04 -12.57 13.05
CA GLY A 209 1.49 -12.53 13.25
C GLY A 209 2.13 -13.91 13.11
N GLY A 210 2.91 -14.09 12.03
CA GLY A 210 3.62 -15.34 11.73
C GLY A 210 2.77 -16.52 11.26
N ARG A 211 1.44 -16.36 11.11
CA ARG A 211 0.53 -17.44 10.68
C ARG A 211 0.43 -17.55 9.17
N PHE A 212 0.41 -16.42 8.48
CA PHE A 212 0.46 -16.37 7.01
C PHE A 212 1.91 -16.43 6.51
N LYS A 213 2.11 -17.07 5.36
CA LYS A 213 3.44 -17.30 4.77
C LYS A 213 3.50 -16.69 3.38
N SER A 214 4.68 -16.21 3.00
CA SER A 214 4.97 -15.73 1.64
C SER A 214 4.80 -16.85 0.61
N HIS A 215 4.38 -16.50 -0.61
CA HIS A 215 4.24 -17.42 -1.77
C HIS A 215 3.25 -18.59 -1.55
N VAL A 216 2.35 -18.47 -0.57
CA VAL A 216 1.41 -19.53 -0.22
C VAL A 216 0.06 -18.91 0.15
N ALA A 217 -0.98 -19.27 -0.60
CA ALA A 217 -2.35 -18.95 -0.23
C ALA A 217 -2.73 -19.68 1.07
N PRO A 218 -3.37 -19.00 2.04
CA PRO A 218 -3.75 -19.62 3.30
C PRO A 218 -4.89 -20.63 3.07
N ALA A 219 -4.93 -21.70 3.87
CA ALA A 219 -6.08 -22.57 3.92
C ALA A 219 -7.31 -21.80 4.44
N THR A 220 -8.50 -22.11 3.92
CA THR A 220 -9.76 -21.46 4.36
C THR A 220 -9.97 -21.57 5.86
N THR A 221 -9.67 -22.73 6.46
CA THR A 221 -9.76 -22.94 7.91
C THR A 221 -8.86 -22.01 8.71
N LEU A 222 -7.68 -21.66 8.19
CA LEU A 222 -6.79 -20.70 8.84
C LEU A 222 -7.37 -19.29 8.77
N VAL A 223 -7.95 -18.90 7.63
CA VAL A 223 -8.62 -17.60 7.47
C VAL A 223 -9.79 -17.48 8.44
N ASP A 224 -10.60 -18.53 8.58
CA ASP A 224 -11.72 -18.56 9.54
C ASP A 224 -11.23 -18.41 10.98
N THR A 225 -10.16 -19.09 11.39
CA THR A 225 -9.59 -18.93 12.73
C THR A 225 -9.04 -17.52 12.97
N VAL A 226 -8.42 -16.90 11.96
CA VAL A 226 -7.97 -15.51 12.06
C VAL A 226 -9.16 -14.56 12.27
N GLY A 227 -10.26 -14.78 11.54
CA GLY A 227 -11.49 -14.00 11.71
C GLY A 227 -12.06 -14.13 13.11
N GLU A 228 -12.16 -15.37 13.60
CA GLU A 228 -12.64 -15.68 14.95
C GLU A 228 -11.76 -15.05 16.04
N ASP A 229 -10.43 -15.21 15.95
CA ASP A 229 -9.48 -14.64 16.92
C ASP A 229 -9.54 -13.10 16.96
N LEU A 230 -9.67 -12.46 15.79
CA LEU A 230 -9.79 -11.00 15.70
C LEU A 230 -11.11 -10.51 16.30
N ALA A 231 -12.21 -11.20 16.00
CA ALA A 231 -13.53 -10.85 16.51
C ALA A 231 -13.62 -11.03 18.04
N ILE A 232 -13.10 -12.15 18.56
CA ILE A 232 -12.99 -12.40 20.01
C ILE A 232 -12.12 -11.34 20.67
N GLY A 233 -10.94 -11.05 20.10
CA GLY A 233 -10.00 -10.10 20.66
C GLY A 233 -10.57 -8.68 20.79
N LEU A 234 -11.41 -8.26 19.84
CA LEU A 234 -11.98 -6.91 19.79
C LEU A 234 -13.33 -6.76 20.49
N THR A 235 -14.11 -7.85 20.61
CA THR A 235 -15.48 -7.77 21.16
C THR A 235 -15.66 -8.52 22.48
N GLY A 236 -14.71 -9.39 22.84
CA GLY A 236 -14.84 -10.33 23.95
C GLY A 236 -15.92 -11.40 23.72
N ARG A 237 -16.44 -11.50 22.50
CA ARG A 237 -17.45 -12.48 22.08
C ARG A 237 -16.82 -13.33 20.97
N GLY A 238 -16.90 -14.65 21.14
CA GLY A 238 -16.76 -15.56 20.01
C GLY A 238 -18.15 -15.85 19.48
N PHE A 239 -18.26 -16.10 18.18
CA PHE A 239 -19.47 -16.69 17.67
C PHE A 239 -19.70 -18.04 18.37
N TYR A 240 -20.88 -18.22 18.95
CA TYR A 240 -21.27 -19.49 19.53
C TYR A 240 -21.50 -20.48 18.38
N ARG A 241 -20.51 -21.31 18.04
CA ARG A 241 -20.74 -22.54 17.27
C ARG A 241 -21.56 -23.49 18.15
N GLU A 242 -22.89 -23.42 18.07
CA GLU A 242 -23.70 -24.54 18.54
C GLU A 242 -23.37 -25.78 17.69
N ARG A 243 -22.80 -26.77 18.38
CA ARG A 243 -22.95 -28.24 18.24
C ARG A 243 -23.50 -28.80 16.92
#